data_AF-A0A537RA86-F1
#
_entry.id   AF-A0A537RA86-F1
#
_cell.length_a   1.000
_cell.length_b   1.000
_cell.length_c   1.000
_cell.angle_alpha   90.00
_cell.angle_beta   90.00
_cell.angle_gamma   90.00
#
_symmetry.space_group_name_H-M   'P 1'
#
loop_
_entity.id
_entity.type
_entity.pdbx_description
1 polymer ?
#
loop_
_entity_poly.entity_id
_entity_poly.type
_entity_poly.pdbx_seq_one_letter_code
_entity_poly.pdbx_strand_id
1 'polypeptide(L)' 'MKTLLDDAEHWLSRAEETRTIAEIMTDVEARRIMFDIAEGYDRLAERAVERTGRRKTDMLQ' A
#
# COMPACT_ATOMS: atom_id res chain seq x y z
N MET A 1 6.36 -2.21 21.14
CA MET A 1 5.38 -3.12 20.50
C MET A 1 5.20 -2.63 19.07
N LYS A 2 5.59 -3.43 18.06
CA LYS A 2 5.50 -3.02 16.65
C LYS A 2 4.07 -3.31 16.17
N THR A 3 3.38 -2.30 15.65
CA THR A 3 1.99 -2.45 15.20
C THR A 3 1.95 -2.60 13.68
N LEU A 4 0.87 -3.14 13.12
CA LEU A 4 0.66 -3.18 11.66
C LEU A 4 0.73 -1.78 11.03
N LEU A 5 0.38 -0.74 11.81
CA LEU A 5 0.50 0.62 11.35
C LEU A 5 1.97 0.98 11.06
N ASP A 6 2.96 0.39 11.73
CA ASP A 6 4.40 0.67 11.53
C ASP A 6 5.07 -0.29 10.53
N ASP A 7 4.27 -1.13 9.83
CA ASP A 7 4.77 -2.11 8.88
C ASP A 7 4.56 -1.64 7.43
N ALA A 8 5.56 -0.96 6.89
CA ALA A 8 5.51 -0.44 5.53
C ALA A 8 5.45 -1.56 4.47
N GLU A 9 6.13 -2.69 4.69
CA GLU A 9 6.14 -3.81 3.76
C GLU A 9 4.76 -4.47 3.68
N HIS A 10 4.08 -4.61 4.82
CA HIS A 10 2.69 -5.08 4.86
C HIS A 10 1.77 -4.19 4.00
N TRP A 11 1.85 -2.87 4.15
CA TRP A 11 1.00 -1.96 3.39
C TRP A 11 1.33 -1.95 1.89
N LEU A 12 2.60 -2.05 1.50
CA LEU A 12 2.99 -2.16 0.09
C LEU A 12 2.49 -3.46 -0.54
N SER A 13 2.61 -4.59 0.17
CA SER A 13 2.07 -5.88 -0.31
C SER A 13 0.55 -5.81 -0.51
N ARG A 14 -0.16 -5.16 0.41
CA ARG A 14 -1.61 -4.93 0.28
C ARG A 14 -1.97 -4.04 -0.91
N ALA A 15 -1.18 -2.99 -1.15
CA ALA A 15 -1.35 -2.13 -2.32
C ALA A 15 -1.20 -2.92 -3.63
N GLU A 16 -0.16 -3.74 -3.75
CA GLU A 16 0.11 -4.58 -4.94
C GLU A 16 -0.99 -5.62 -5.20
N GLU A 17 -1.40 -6.36 -4.16
CA GLU A 17 -2.50 -7.32 -4.27
C GLU A 17 -3.79 -6.63 -4.73
N THR A 18 -4.08 -5.46 -4.16
CA THR A 18 -5.25 -4.67 -4.50
C THR A 18 -5.20 -4.16 -5.96
N ARG A 19 -4.03 -3.76 -6.49
CA ARG A 19 -3.88 -3.40 -7.92
C ARG A 19 -4.10 -4.61 -8.83
N THR A 20 -3.52 -5.76 -8.48
CA THR A 20 -3.70 -7.01 -9.24
C THR A 20 -5.19 -7.38 -9.35
N ILE A 21 -5.95 -7.21 -8.27
CA ILE A 21 -7.40 -7.42 -8.29
C ILE A 21 -8.09 -6.37 -9.18
N ALA A 22 -7.73 -5.08 -9.04
CA ALA A 22 -8.32 -4.02 -9.85
C ALA A 22 -8.14 -4.24 -11.36
N GLU A 23 -6.96 -4.73 -11.78
CA GLU A 23 -6.63 -4.98 -13.18
C GLU A 23 -7.53 -6.02 -13.85
N ILE A 24 -8.01 -7.01 -13.10
CA ILE A 24 -8.90 -8.06 -13.64
C ILE A 24 -10.39 -7.69 -13.56
N MET A 25 -10.74 -6.52 -13.03
CA MET A 25 -12.13 -6.08 -12.88
C MET A 25 -12.69 -5.47 -14.17
N THR A 26 -13.88 -5.94 -14.56
CA THR A 26 -14.60 -5.47 -15.75
C THR A 26 -15.45 -4.22 -15.47
N ASP A 27 -16.04 -4.12 -14.27
CA ASP A 27 -16.78 -2.94 -13.86
C ASP A 27 -15.83 -1.76 -13.64
N VAL A 28 -16.06 -0.68 -14.38
CA VAL A 28 -15.15 0.48 -14.43
C VAL A 28 -15.14 1.24 -13.12
N GLU A 29 -16.29 1.37 -12.46
CA GLU A 29 -16.40 2.14 -11.22
C GLU A 29 -15.76 1.37 -10.06
N ALA A 30 -16.05 0.07 -9.96
CA ALA A 30 -15.45 -0.81 -8.97
C ALA A 30 -13.93 -0.92 -9.16
N ARG A 31 -13.45 -0.98 -10.42
CA ARG A 31 -12.00 -0.92 -10.72
C ARG A 31 -11.37 0.38 -10.24
N ARG A 32 -12.02 1.53 -10.49
CA ARG A 32 -11.54 2.84 -10.02
C ARG A 32 -11.43 2.88 -8.49
N ILE A 33 -12.49 2.46 -7.79
CA ILE A 33 -12.51 2.40 -6.32
C ILE A 33 -11.38 1.50 -5.80
N MET A 34 -11.11 0.38 -6.47
CA MET A 34 -10.07 -0.54 -6.05
C MET A 34 -8.66 0.07 -6.19
N PHE A 35 -8.43 0.87 -7.23
CA PHE A 35 -7.19 1.66 -7.34
C PHE A 35 -7.07 2.75 -6.27
N ASP A 36 -8.16 3.43 -5.92
CA ASP A 36 -8.16 4.43 -4.84
C ASP A 36 -7.82 3.79 -3.48
N ILE A 37 -8.27 2.56 -3.25
CA ILE A 37 -7.90 1.76 -2.07
C ILE A 37 -6.40 1.42 -2.11
N ALA A 38 -5.84 1.05 -3.28
CA ALA A 38 -4.41 0.78 -3.44
C ALA A 38 -3.56 1.98 -3.03
N GLU A 39 -3.90 3.17 -3.51
CA GLU A 39 -3.22 4.40 -3.11
C GLU A 39 -3.37 4.69 -1.61
N GLY A 40 -4.52 4.33 -1.03
CA GLY A 40 -4.73 4.38 0.42
C GLY A 40 -3.68 3.57 1.18
N TYR A 41 -3.35 2.37 0.70
CA TYR A 41 -2.29 1.55 1.27
C TYR A 41 -0.89 2.12 1.03
N ASP A 42 -0.60 2.70 -0.14
CA ASP A 42 0.69 3.38 -0.36
C ASP A 42 0.93 4.49 0.67
N ARG A 43 -0.09 5.32 0.92
CA ARG A 43 -0.02 6.39 1.93
C ARG A 43 0.20 5.85 3.35
N LEU A 44 -0.34 4.67 3.66
CA LEU A 44 -0.09 4.01 4.95
C LEU A 44 1.36 3.50 5.04
N ALA A 45 1.91 2.95 3.96
CA ALA A 45 3.31 2.56 3.89
C ALA A 45 4.24 3.74 4.11
N GLU A 46 3.98 4.88 3.45
CA GLU A 46 4.74 6.12 3.63
C GLU A 46 4.74 6.59 5.09
N ARG A 47 3.58 6.61 5.73
CA ARG A 47 3.45 6.97 7.15
C ARG A 47 4.13 5.97 8.09
N ALA A 48 4.20 4.70 7.71
CA ALA A 48 4.92 3.68 8.48
C ALA A 48 6.44 3.91 8.41
N VAL A 49 6.95 4.26 7.23
CA VAL A 49 8.36 4.66 7.01
C VAL A 49 8.70 5.89 7.85
N GLU A 50 7.87 6.93 7.80
CA GLU A 50 8.05 8.16 8.59
C GLU A 50 8.10 7.89 10.11
N ARG A 51 7.19 7.05 10.61
CA ARG A 51 7.13 6.72 12.06
C ARG A 51 8.28 5.86 12.54
N THR A 52 8.79 4.98 11.68
CA THR A 52 9.91 4.10 12.03
C THR A 52 11.27 4.73 11.81
N GLY A 53 11.34 5.93 11.20
CA GLY A 53 12.58 6.62 10.88
C GLY A 53 13.43 5.89 9.83
N ARG A 54 12.87 4.87 9.16
CA ARG A 54 13.51 4.13 8.07
C ARG A 54 13.43 5.00 6.81
N ARG A 55 14.47 5.11 5.98
CA ARG A 55 14.34 5.88 4.73
C ARG A 55 13.70 5.01 3.66
N LYS A 56 12.90 5.63 2.77
CA LYS A 56 12.29 4.96 1.61
C LYS A 56 13.34 4.26 0.72
N THR A 57 14.57 4.80 0.68
CA THR A 57 15.73 4.23 -0.02
C THR A 57 16.19 2.89 0.57
N ASP A 58 15.98 2.66 1.88
CA ASP A 58 16.40 1.44 2.58
C ASP A 58 15.43 0.27 2.35
N MET A 59 14.32 0.48 1.64
CA MET A 59 13.31 -0.54 1.32
C MET A 59 13.32 -0.99 -0.14
N LEU A 60 14.09 -0.31 -1.00
CA LEU A 60 14.19 -0.58 -2.44
C LEU A 60 15.52 -1.29 -2.81
N GLN A 61 16.31 -1.69 -1.82
CA GLN A 61 17.55 -2.47 -1.98
C GLN A 61 17.32 -3.92 -1.54
#